data_AF-A0AA96SXW8-F1
#
_entry.id   AF-A0AA96SXW8-F1
#
_cell.length_a   1.000
_cell.length_b   1.000
_cell.length_c   1.000
_cell.angle_alpha   90.00
_cell.angle_beta   90.00
_cell.angle_gamma   90.00
#
_symmetry.space_group_name_H-M   'P 1'
#
loop_
_entity.id
_entity.type
_entity.pdbx_description
1 polymer ?
#
loop_
_entity_poly.entity_id
_entity_poly.type
_entity_poly.pdbx_seq_one_letter_code
_entity_poly.pdbx_strand_id
1 'polypeptide(L)'
;MTAPANLPKNVFYFEVLLYMSLILDALSIAFQDRTPDLTMSESTIMAANLVAACMLLFFVWLVWLAAYRRKGWPRWVLVVSLAFSVLSLFQVLGLYGLQFDSAIEIVSCILTGLGLYCAFTGDAKTWFKA
;
A
#
# COMPACT_ATOMS: atom_id res chain seq x y z
N MET A 1 6.89 17.36 8.48
CA MET A 1 5.41 17.41 8.50
C MET A 1 4.99 17.26 9.95
N THR A 2 4.40 18.28 10.57
CA THR A 2 3.96 18.21 11.97
C THR A 2 2.55 17.62 12.00
N ALA A 3 2.37 16.51 12.72
CA ALA A 3 1.04 15.96 12.96
C ALA A 3 0.15 17.03 13.60
N PRO A 4 -1.13 17.17 13.20
CA PRO A 4 -2.01 18.14 13.83
C PRO A 4 -2.11 17.80 15.32
N ALA A 5 -2.14 18.82 16.18
CA ALA A 5 -2.12 18.67 17.64
C ALA A 5 -3.25 17.80 18.23
N ASN A 6 -4.23 17.41 17.41
CA ASN A 6 -5.39 16.57 17.77
C ASN A 6 -5.57 15.39 16.79
N LEU A 7 -4.50 14.74 16.31
CA LEU A 7 -4.64 13.54 15.48
C LEU A 7 -5.12 12.36 16.35
N PRO A 8 -6.26 11.71 16.04
CA PRO A 8 -6.72 10.56 16.82
C PRO A 8 -5.72 9.40 16.72
N LYS A 9 -5.54 8.66 17.82
CA LYS A 9 -4.56 7.57 17.92
C LYS A 9 -4.73 6.52 16.82
N ASN A 10 -5.97 6.20 16.43
CA ASN A 10 -6.25 5.24 15.36
C ASN A 10 -5.89 5.78 13.96
N VAL A 11 -6.02 7.09 13.73
CA VAL A 11 -5.61 7.72 12.46
C VAL A 11 -4.09 7.73 12.35
N PHE A 12 -3.39 7.95 13.48
CA PHE A 12 -1.94 7.81 13.53
C PHE A 12 -1.47 6.38 13.22
N TYR A 13 -2.06 5.36 13.84
CA TYR A 13 -1.71 3.97 13.51
C TYR A 13 -2.03 3.61 12.06
N PHE A 14 -3.15 4.09 11.52
CA PHE A 14 -3.47 3.94 10.11
C PHE A 14 -2.35 4.51 9.21
N GLU A 15 -1.93 5.75 9.48
CA GLU A 15 -0.89 6.42 8.70
C GLU A 15 0.46 5.68 8.78
N VAL A 16 0.89 5.32 10.00
CA VAL A 16 2.16 4.63 10.22
C VAL A 16 2.16 3.25 9.57
N LEU A 17 1.09 2.46 9.74
CA LEU A 17 0.99 1.12 9.17
C LEU A 17 0.98 1.17 7.63
N LEU A 18 0.28 2.14 7.04
CA LEU A 18 0.25 2.26 5.58
C LEU A 18 1.55 2.83 4.99
N TYR A 19 2.26 3.72 5.68
CA TYR A 19 3.58 4.11 5.21
C TYR A 19 4.60 2.98 5.35
N MET A 20 4.51 2.17 6.41
CA MET A 20 5.37 0.99 6.54
C MET A 20 5.10 -0.03 5.44
N SER A 21 3.83 -0.28 5.08
CA SER A 21 3.52 -1.17 3.95
C SER A 21 4.05 -0.62 2.62
N LEU A 22 3.89 0.68 2.37
CA LEU A 22 4.42 1.33 1.16
C LEU A 22 5.95 1.30 1.07
N ILE A 23 6.65 1.40 2.21
CA ILE A 23 8.10 1.23 2.26
C ILE A 23 8.48 -0.21 1.93
N LEU A 24 7.76 -1.19 2.45
CA LEU A 24 7.97 -2.60 2.14
C LEU A 24 7.73 -2.87 0.65
N ASP A 25 6.68 -2.33 0.05
CA ASP A 25 6.40 -2.45 -1.39
C ASP A 25 7.54 -1.84 -2.22
N ALA A 26 8.05 -0.67 -1.82
CA ALA A 26 9.18 -0.03 -2.48
C ALA A 26 10.47 -0.87 -2.37
N LEU A 27 10.71 -1.50 -1.21
CA LEU A 27 11.82 -2.43 -1.02
C LEU A 27 11.65 -3.67 -1.91
N SER A 28 10.44 -4.24 -1.96
CA SER A 28 10.11 -5.38 -2.83
C SER A 28 10.49 -5.09 -4.28
N ILE A 29 10.06 -3.94 -4.80
CA ILE A 29 10.40 -3.47 -6.14
C ILE A 29 11.92 -3.31 -6.30
N ALA A 30 12.63 -2.76 -5.31
CA ALA A 30 14.08 -2.60 -5.40
C ALA A 30 14.83 -3.95 -5.46
N PHE A 31 14.31 -4.98 -4.80
CA PHE A 31 14.91 -6.32 -4.73
C PHE A 31 14.41 -7.30 -5.79
N GLN A 32 13.40 -6.96 -6.59
CA GLN A 32 12.97 -7.79 -7.72
C GLN A 32 14.13 -8.02 -8.70
N ASP A 33 14.36 -9.29 -9.05
CA ASP A 33 15.34 -9.71 -10.04
C ASP A 33 14.88 -9.24 -11.43
N ARG A 34 15.64 -8.30 -12.01
CA ARG A 34 15.35 -7.64 -13.30
C ARG A 34 16.26 -8.16 -14.41
N THR A 35 16.81 -9.36 -14.27
CA THR A 35 17.61 -9.96 -15.33
C THR A 35 16.74 -10.05 -16.60
N PRO A 36 17.09 -9.37 -17.70
CA PRO A 36 16.30 -9.40 -18.92
C PRO A 36 16.23 -10.84 -19.45
N ASP A 37 15.03 -11.41 -19.48
CA ASP A 37 14.77 -12.69 -20.12
C ASP A 37 14.31 -12.48 -21.56
N LEU A 38 14.47 -13.48 -22.42
CA LEU A 38 14.20 -13.45 -23.87
C LEU A 38 12.75 -13.06 -24.24
N THR A 39 11.86 -12.97 -23.25
CA THR A 39 10.43 -12.64 -23.39
C THR A 39 10.06 -11.22 -22.91
N MET A 40 10.94 -10.53 -22.18
CA MET A 40 10.66 -9.22 -21.55
C MET A 40 11.65 -8.16 -22.07
N SER A 41 11.16 -7.26 -22.92
CA SER A 41 11.93 -6.10 -23.37
C SER A 41 12.31 -5.19 -22.20
N GLU A 42 13.50 -4.60 -22.25
CA GLU A 42 13.95 -3.56 -21.30
C GLU A 42 12.92 -2.42 -21.16
N SER A 43 12.25 -2.07 -22.26
CA SER A 43 11.19 -1.05 -22.26
C SER A 43 9.98 -1.43 -21.42
N THR A 44 9.61 -2.72 -21.39
CA THR A 44 8.50 -3.25 -20.60
C THR A 44 8.84 -3.21 -19.12
N ILE A 45 10.07 -3.61 -18.75
CA ILE A 45 10.57 -3.57 -17.37
C ILE A 45 10.59 -2.13 -16.86
N MET A 46 11.09 -1.19 -17.68
CA MET A 46 11.14 0.23 -17.32
C MET A 46 9.74 0.83 -17.14
N ALA A 47 8.80 0.51 -18.05
CA ALA A 47 7.42 0.97 -17.96
C ALA A 47 6.71 0.43 -16.71
N ALA A 48 6.87 -0.86 -16.41
CA ALA A 48 6.30 -1.48 -15.21
C ALA A 48 6.83 -0.81 -13.93
N ASN A 49 8.14 -0.55 -13.85
CA ASN A 49 8.76 0.12 -12.72
C ASN A 49 8.26 1.55 -12.54
N LEU A 50 8.09 2.30 -13.65
CA LEU A 50 7.55 3.65 -13.63
C LEU A 50 6.10 3.66 -13.11
N VAL A 51 5.26 2.75 -13.62
CA VAL A 51 3.87 2.61 -13.17
C VAL A 51 3.81 2.27 -11.68
N ALA A 52 4.64 1.32 -11.23
CA ALA A 52 4.70 0.94 -9.82
C ALA A 52 5.12 2.12 -8.93
N ALA A 53 6.15 2.88 -9.33
CA ALA A 53 6.59 4.08 -8.62
C ALA A 53 5.50 5.16 -8.57
N CYS A 54 4.82 5.42 -9.69
CA CYS A 54 3.67 6.34 -9.74
C CYS A 54 2.55 5.89 -8.81
N MET A 55 2.27 4.59 -8.75
CA MET A 55 1.21 4.02 -7.93
C MET A 55 1.54 4.10 -6.43
N LEU A 56 2.80 3.86 -6.04
CA LEU A 56 3.27 4.10 -4.67
C LEU A 56 3.10 5.56 -4.24
N LEU A 57 3.53 6.51 -5.09
CA LEU A 57 3.35 7.94 -4.80
C LEU A 57 1.87 8.33 -4.69
N PHE A 58 1.03 7.75 -5.54
CA PHE A 58 -0.42 7.94 -5.47
C PHE A 58 -0.99 7.42 -4.15
N PHE A 59 -0.56 6.25 -3.67
CA PHE A 59 -0.99 5.73 -2.37
C PHE A 59 -0.46 6.56 -1.21
N VAL A 60 0.80 7.02 -1.22
CA VAL A 60 1.34 7.96 -0.22
C VAL A 60 0.44 9.21 -0.15
N TRP A 61 0.08 9.75 -1.31
CA TRP A 61 -0.81 10.91 -1.38
C TRP A 61 -2.22 10.61 -0.84
N LEU A 62 -2.79 9.42 -1.11
CA LEU A 62 -4.08 9.01 -0.54
C LEU A 62 -4.04 8.85 0.97
N VAL A 63 -2.98 8.27 1.53
CA VAL A 63 -2.77 8.14 2.98
C VAL A 63 -2.73 9.51 3.63
N TRP A 64 -1.92 10.41 3.08
CA TRP A 64 -1.83 11.78 3.53
C TRP A 64 -3.19 12.51 3.44
N LEU A 65 -3.89 12.35 2.31
CA LEU A 65 -5.20 12.96 2.10
C LEU A 65 -6.23 12.43 3.13
N ALA A 66 -6.19 11.13 3.43
CA ALA A 66 -7.03 10.53 4.46
C ALA A 66 -6.71 11.12 5.85
N ALA A 67 -5.44 11.10 6.26
CA ALA A 67 -5.04 11.53 7.59
C ALA A 67 -5.33 13.02 7.85
N TYR A 68 -5.02 13.90 6.89
CA TYR A 68 -5.04 15.35 7.11
C TYR A 68 -6.31 16.06 6.60
N ARG A 69 -6.98 15.57 5.56
CA ARG A 69 -8.15 16.26 4.97
C ARG A 69 -9.49 15.72 5.46
N ARG A 70 -9.49 14.79 6.43
CA ARG A 70 -10.69 14.15 7.03
C ARG A 70 -11.64 13.52 5.99
N LYS A 71 -11.17 13.25 4.77
CA LYS A 71 -12.01 12.71 3.71
C LYS A 71 -12.20 11.21 3.92
N GLY A 72 -13.45 10.76 3.85
CA GLY A 72 -13.79 9.35 4.00
C GLY A 72 -13.57 8.48 2.75
N TRP A 73 -13.53 9.06 1.55
CA TRP A 73 -13.38 8.35 0.28
C TRP A 73 -12.02 7.63 0.12
N PRO A 74 -10.86 8.23 0.45
CA PRO A 74 -9.56 7.56 0.29
C PRO A 74 -9.47 6.19 0.96
N ARG A 75 -10.18 5.99 2.09
CA ARG A 75 -10.26 4.69 2.78
C ARG A 75 -10.84 3.61 1.87
N TRP A 76 -11.88 3.92 1.11
CA TRP A 76 -12.49 2.97 0.17
C TRP A 76 -11.58 2.69 -1.02
N VAL A 77 -10.85 3.69 -1.53
CA VAL A 77 -9.87 3.48 -2.60
C VAL A 77 -8.77 2.52 -2.13
N LEU A 78 -8.27 2.72 -0.91
CA LEU A 78 -7.25 1.86 -0.32
C LEU A 78 -7.77 0.43 -0.06
N VAL A 79 -9.03 0.27 0.39
CA VAL A 79 -9.67 -1.05 0.53
C VAL A 79 -9.78 -1.78 -0.81
N VAL A 80 -10.26 -1.09 -1.84
CA VAL A 80 -10.39 -1.67 -3.18
C VAL A 80 -9.01 -2.06 -3.73
N SER A 81 -8.01 -1.19 -3.54
CA SER A 81 -6.64 -1.45 -3.97
C SER A 81 -6.03 -2.65 -3.25
N LEU A 82 -6.28 -2.78 -1.94
CA LEU A 82 -5.86 -3.94 -1.15
C LEU A 82 -6.53 -5.23 -1.66
N ALA A 83 -7.83 -5.18 -2.01
CA ALA A 83 -8.52 -6.34 -2.56
C ALA A 83 -7.92 -6.79 -3.91
N PHE A 84 -7.58 -5.84 -4.79
CA PHE A 84 -6.86 -6.14 -6.04
C PHE A 84 -5.49 -6.74 -5.79
N SER A 85 -4.73 -6.21 -4.83
CA SER A 85 -3.42 -6.76 -4.44
C SER A 85 -3.54 -8.19 -3.93
N VAL A 86 -4.51 -8.48 -3.04
CA VAL A 86 -4.73 -9.85 -2.55
C VAL A 86 -5.05 -10.82 -3.69
N LEU A 87 -5.90 -10.43 -4.64
CA LEU A 87 -6.23 -11.25 -5.80
C LEU A 87 -5.00 -11.52 -6.69
N SER A 88 -4.17 -10.50 -6.92
CA SER A 88 -2.92 -10.61 -7.66
C SER A 88 -1.94 -11.55 -6.96
N LEU A 89 -1.77 -11.40 -5.65
CA LEU A 89 -0.90 -12.22 -4.83
C LEU A 89 -1.29 -13.71 -4.88
N PHE A 90 -2.59 -14.03 -4.83
CA PHE A 90 -3.04 -15.42 -4.98
C PHE A 90 -2.66 -16.03 -6.34
N GLN A 91 -2.69 -15.24 -7.42
CA GLN A 91 -2.26 -15.70 -8.74
C GLN A 91 -0.75 -15.94 -8.77
N VAL A 92 0.04 -15.00 -8.24
CA VAL A 92 1.52 -15.11 -8.19
C VAL A 92 1.93 -16.31 -7.35
N LEU A 93 1.35 -16.50 -6.17
CA LEU A 93 1.61 -17.65 -5.30
C LEU A 93 1.22 -18.97 -5.98
N GLY A 94 0.13 -18.99 -6.74
CA GLY A 94 -0.32 -20.18 -7.47
C GLY A 94 0.57 -20.58 -8.64
N LEU A 95 1.22 -19.60 -9.29
CA LEU A 95 2.10 -19.83 -10.44
C LEU A 95 3.56 -20.05 -10.06
N TYR A 96 4.08 -19.25 -9.14
CA TYR A 96 5.52 -19.15 -8.83
C TYR A 96 5.88 -19.67 -7.43
N GLY A 97 4.89 -20.00 -6.59
CA GLY A 97 5.09 -20.41 -5.21
C GLY A 97 5.53 -19.26 -4.30
N LEU A 98 6.04 -19.60 -3.12
CA LEU A 98 6.45 -18.62 -2.11
C LEU A 98 7.87 -18.12 -2.41
N GLN A 99 7.95 -16.95 -3.05
CA GLN A 99 9.21 -16.25 -3.32
C GLN A 99 9.47 -15.14 -2.29
N PHE A 100 10.70 -14.61 -2.27
CA PHE A 100 11.08 -13.51 -1.37
C PHE A 100 10.22 -12.27 -1.58
N ASP A 101 9.98 -11.90 -2.84
CA ASP A 101 9.10 -10.78 -3.23
C ASP A 101 7.66 -11.00 -2.73
N SER A 102 7.10 -12.19 -2.95
CA SER A 102 5.77 -12.56 -2.46
C SER A 102 5.67 -12.57 -0.93
N ALA A 103 6.74 -12.91 -0.21
CA ALA A 103 6.77 -12.86 1.25
C ALA A 103 6.70 -11.41 1.77
N ILE A 104 7.41 -10.48 1.12
CA ILE A 104 7.33 -9.05 1.45
C ILE A 104 5.93 -8.52 1.14
N GLU A 105 5.35 -8.88 -0.01
CA GLU A 105 3.99 -8.48 -0.38
C GLU A 105 2.95 -8.99 0.62
N ILE A 106 3.07 -10.23 1.13
CA ILE A 106 2.19 -10.76 2.19
C ILE A 106 2.26 -9.88 3.45
N VAL A 107 3.47 -9.55 3.91
CA VAL A 107 3.66 -8.72 5.10
C VAL A 107 3.09 -7.33 4.86
N SER A 108 3.37 -6.72 3.71
CA SER A 108 2.81 -5.43 3.30
C SER A 108 1.28 -5.44 3.27
N CYS A 109 0.68 -6.51 2.75
CA CYS A 109 -0.77 -6.72 2.70
C CYS A 109 -1.38 -6.78 4.11
N ILE A 110 -0.73 -7.50 5.03
CA ILE A 110 -1.16 -7.58 6.44
C ILE A 110 -1.08 -6.19 7.10
N LEU A 111 0.03 -5.46 6.94
CA LEU A 111 0.15 -4.10 7.47
C LEU A 111 -0.93 -3.17 6.89
N THR A 112 -1.21 -3.29 5.59
CA THR A 112 -2.24 -2.49 4.92
C THR A 112 -3.63 -2.81 5.46
N GLY A 113 -3.92 -4.09 5.68
CA GLY A 113 -5.16 -4.55 6.31
C GLY A 113 -5.33 -4.04 7.74
N LEU A 114 -4.27 -4.10 8.56
CA LEU A 114 -4.27 -3.57 9.93
C LEU A 114 -4.43 -2.05 9.95
N GLY A 115 -3.75 -1.33 9.06
CA GLY A 115 -3.90 0.12 8.93
C GLY A 115 -5.34 0.49 8.58
N LEU A 116 -5.91 -0.17 7.57
CA LEU A 116 -7.32 0.02 7.19
C LEU A 116 -8.27 -0.33 8.32
N TYR A 117 -8.02 -1.41 9.07
CA TYR A 117 -8.82 -1.76 10.24
C TYR A 117 -8.87 -0.59 11.24
N CYS A 118 -7.72 0.03 11.56
CA CYS A 118 -7.66 1.23 12.40
C CYS A 118 -8.43 2.42 11.79
N ALA A 119 -8.44 2.59 10.46
CA ALA A 119 -9.19 3.64 9.79
C ALA A 119 -10.72 3.49 9.87
N PHE A 120 -11.21 2.28 10.14
CA PHE A 120 -12.62 1.97 10.31
C PHE A 120 -13.06 1.78 11.77
N THR A 121 -12.15 1.80 12.75
CA THR A 121 -12.46 1.57 14.18
C THR A 121 -12.18 2.77 15.08
N GLY A 122 -12.83 2.78 16.24
CA GLY A 122 -12.67 3.78 17.31
C GLY A 122 -12.79 5.22 16.84
N ASP A 123 -11.87 6.07 17.30
CA ASP A 123 -11.91 7.53 17.12
C ASP A 123 -11.75 7.98 15.66
N ALA A 124 -11.32 7.07 14.76
CA ALA A 124 -11.24 7.34 13.33
C ALA A 124 -12.64 7.54 12.72
N LYS A 125 -13.66 6.77 13.13
CA LYS A 125 -15.03 6.92 12.57
C LYS A 125 -15.56 8.34 12.75
N THR A 126 -15.34 8.92 13.91
CA THR A 126 -15.77 10.27 14.28
C THR A 126 -14.96 11.32 13.52
N TRP A 127 -13.64 11.13 13.40
CA TRP A 127 -12.75 12.02 12.66
C TRP A 127 -13.09 12.16 11.17
N PHE A 128 -13.52 11.07 10.53
CA PHE A 128 -13.88 11.07 9.11
C PHE A 128 -15.35 11.40 8.83
N LYS A 129 -16.18 11.53 9.87
CA LYS A 129 -17.59 11.96 9.79
C LYS A 129 -17.78 13.44 10.17
N ALA A 130 -16.82 14.04 10.88
CA ALA A 130 -16.83 15.42 11.35
C ALA A 130 -16.21 16.37 10.32
#